data_AF-A0A6G0T2D6-F1
#
_entry.id   AF-A0A6G0T2D6-F1
#
_cell.length_a   1.000
_cell.length_b   1.000
_cell.length_c   1.000
_cell.angle_alpha   90.00
_cell.angle_beta   90.00
_cell.angle_gamma   90.00
#
_symmetry.space_group_name_H-M   'P 1'
#
loop_
_entity.id
_entity.type
_entity.pdbx_description
1 polymer ?
#
loop_
_entity_poly.entity_id
_entity_poly.type
_entity_poly.pdbx_seq_one_letter_code
_entity_poly.pdbx_strand_id
1 'polypeptide(L)'
;MTLSQKTMLVICLRTVVGQNNELVVLIIFNNFRALYQYFTTAANDGLRTSKEKSKYLGLQRHLASIEFVTNLGIMYDALCELADLSTSLRNRSHTFTQANRCIQRRIMVFDSIAENYGPRTKEVIDSCEELSFKSIPLISNKAILKINPLQFFRSLSYNLGSRLFTTQSSNVSMQGNELKNIYTQLLSDLDVLGPKNWSDQFDIQYGDSAIRRLANVFQVDARSAINGFREFKDLGDSSTVLDLRPLVTAIN
;
A
#
# COMPACT_ATOMS: atom_id res chain seq x y z
N MET A 1 8.64 20.95 -13.49
CA MET A 1 7.70 20.65 -12.39
C MET A 1 7.45 19.15 -12.38
N THR A 2 8.35 18.38 -11.77
CA THR A 2 8.23 16.92 -11.67
C THR A 2 7.27 16.61 -10.53
N LEU A 3 6.13 16.01 -10.85
CA LEU A 3 5.27 15.39 -9.85
C LEU A 3 6.14 14.33 -9.16
N SER A 4 6.53 14.56 -7.90
CA SER A 4 7.36 13.60 -7.14
C SER A 4 6.74 12.21 -7.29
N GLN A 5 7.57 11.20 -7.58
CA GLN A 5 7.10 9.83 -7.82
C GLN A 5 6.34 9.27 -6.59
N LYS A 6 6.65 9.77 -5.38
CA LYS A 6 5.84 9.54 -4.17
C LYS A 6 4.40 10.03 -4.36
N THR A 7 4.22 11.23 -4.92
CA THR A 7 2.90 11.80 -5.24
C THR A 7 2.17 10.95 -6.28
N MET A 8 2.86 10.42 -7.29
CA MET A 8 2.23 9.54 -8.30
C MET A 8 1.77 8.20 -7.69
N LEU A 9 2.59 7.58 -6.84
CA LEU A 9 2.27 6.32 -6.16
C LEU A 9 1.15 6.52 -5.11
N VAL A 10 1.16 7.65 -4.40
CA VAL A 10 0.06 8.07 -3.52
C VAL A 10 -1.22 8.31 -4.31
N ILE A 11 -1.17 8.93 -5.49
CA ILE A 11 -2.33 9.11 -6.37
C ILE A 11 -2.86 7.74 -6.83
N CYS A 12 -2.01 6.85 -7.33
CA CYS A 12 -2.42 5.50 -7.76
C CYS A 12 -3.04 4.69 -6.62
N LEU A 13 -2.46 4.75 -5.41
CA LEU A 13 -3.05 4.12 -4.23
C LEU A 13 -4.38 4.78 -3.84
N ARG A 14 -4.50 6.11 -3.99
CA ARG A 14 -5.78 6.81 -3.79
C ARG A 14 -6.85 6.38 -4.78
N THR A 15 -6.51 6.12 -6.03
CA THR A 15 -7.49 5.68 -7.03
C THR A 15 -7.95 4.24 -6.77
N VAL A 16 -7.06 3.38 -6.27
CA VAL A 16 -7.36 1.97 -5.96
C VAL A 16 -8.09 1.81 -4.62
N VAL A 17 -7.63 2.50 -3.57
CA VAL A 17 -8.18 2.43 -2.20
C VAL A 17 -9.33 3.41 -1.99
N GLY A 18 -9.58 4.32 -2.96
CA GLY A 18 -10.45 5.50 -2.89
C GLY A 18 -11.32 5.53 -1.67
N GLN A 19 -11.07 6.47 -0.73
CA GLN A 19 -11.55 6.55 0.67
C GLN A 19 -12.91 5.90 0.97
N ASN A 20 -13.83 5.88 0.01
CA ASN A 20 -15.11 5.17 0.05
C ASN A 20 -15.02 3.63 0.09
N ASN A 21 -14.08 2.96 -0.59
CA ASN A 21 -14.07 1.50 -0.74
C ASN A 21 -13.72 0.77 0.57
N GLU A 22 -12.65 1.21 1.25
CA GLU A 22 -12.31 0.73 2.59
C GLU A 22 -13.45 0.99 3.58
N LEU A 23 -13.94 2.24 3.62
CA LEU A 23 -15.04 2.62 4.51
C LEU A 23 -16.30 1.78 4.26
N VAL A 24 -16.67 1.52 3.01
CA VAL A 24 -17.83 0.70 2.67
C VAL A 24 -17.67 -0.72 3.17
N VAL A 25 -16.52 -1.36 2.96
CA VAL A 25 -16.25 -2.72 3.47
C VAL A 25 -16.28 -2.75 4.99
N LEU A 26 -15.65 -1.76 5.64
CA LEU A 26 -15.64 -1.61 7.10
C LEU A 26 -17.06 -1.45 7.66
N ILE A 27 -17.87 -0.59 7.03
CA ILE A 27 -19.25 -0.32 7.44
C ILE A 27 -20.10 -1.56 7.28
N ILE A 28 -20.03 -2.26 6.13
CA ILE A 28 -20.79 -3.49 5.89
C ILE A 28 -20.39 -4.56 6.89
N PHE A 29 -19.09 -4.75 7.11
CA PHE A 29 -18.60 -5.76 8.04
C PHE A 29 -19.07 -5.45 9.46
N ASN A 30 -18.88 -4.22 9.96
CA ASN A 30 -19.20 -3.85 11.34
C ASN A 30 -20.71 -3.79 11.60
N ASN A 31 -21.51 -3.37 10.61
CA ASN A 31 -22.96 -3.23 10.73
C ASN A 31 -23.73 -4.40 10.09
N PHE A 32 -23.06 -5.53 9.82
CA PHE A 32 -23.63 -6.66 9.10
C PHE A 32 -25.01 -7.10 9.63
N ARG A 33 -25.12 -7.29 10.95
CA ARG A 33 -26.37 -7.69 11.61
C ARG A 33 -27.48 -6.65 11.44
N ALA A 34 -27.16 -5.36 11.62
CA ALA A 34 -28.11 -4.28 11.47
C ALA A 34 -28.61 -4.15 10.02
N LEU A 35 -27.70 -4.28 9.04
CA LEU A 35 -28.04 -4.28 7.62
C LEU A 35 -28.94 -5.46 7.24
N TYR A 36 -28.62 -6.65 7.74
CA TYR A 36 -29.44 -7.84 7.51
C TYR A 36 -30.86 -7.67 8.08
N GLN A 37 -30.97 -7.18 9.32
CA GLN A 37 -32.25 -6.89 9.97
C GLN A 37 -33.06 -5.81 9.23
N TYR A 38 -32.39 -4.77 8.76
CA TYR A 38 -33.01 -3.73 7.95
C TYR A 38 -33.59 -4.31 6.65
N PHE A 39 -32.82 -5.10 5.89
CA PHE A 39 -33.32 -5.74 4.67
C PHE A 39 -34.46 -6.73 4.95
N THR A 40 -34.38 -7.48 6.04
CA THR A 40 -35.45 -8.41 6.46
C THR A 40 -36.75 -7.67 6.78
N THR A 41 -36.66 -6.59 7.56
CA THR A 41 -37.81 -5.74 7.90
C THR A 41 -38.38 -5.12 6.63
N ALA A 42 -37.51 -4.64 5.74
CA ALA A 42 -37.93 -3.98 4.53
C ALA A 42 -38.61 -4.91 3.52
N ALA A 43 -38.18 -6.17 3.46
CA ALA A 43 -38.79 -7.20 2.63
C ALA A 43 -40.20 -7.61 3.10
N ASN A 44 -40.49 -7.49 4.40
CA ASN A 44 -41.77 -7.87 5.00
C ASN A 44 -42.73 -6.69 5.22
N ASP A 45 -42.33 -5.46 4.88
CA ASP A 45 -43.12 -4.25 5.11
C ASP A 45 -44.38 -4.19 4.23
N GLY A 46 -45.56 -4.25 4.83
CA GLY A 46 -46.85 -4.21 4.15
C GLY A 46 -47.05 -3.00 3.23
N LEU A 47 -46.41 -1.86 3.53
CA LEU A 47 -46.55 -0.61 2.78
C LEU A 47 -45.71 -0.57 1.50
N ARG A 48 -44.74 -1.47 1.35
CA ARG A 48 -43.86 -1.53 0.17
C ARG A 48 -44.46 -2.34 -0.97
N THR A 49 -44.11 -1.94 -2.19
CA THR A 49 -44.48 -2.65 -3.41
C THR A 49 -43.83 -4.02 -3.49
N SER A 50 -44.43 -4.96 -4.24
CA SER A 50 -43.86 -6.29 -4.47
C SER A 50 -42.43 -6.25 -5.07
N LYS A 51 -42.17 -5.25 -5.93
CA LYS A 51 -40.85 -5.03 -6.54
C LYS A 51 -39.80 -4.63 -5.49
N GLU A 52 -40.13 -3.72 -4.58
CA GLU A 52 -39.23 -3.30 -3.51
C GLU A 52 -38.96 -4.44 -2.53
N LYS A 53 -40.01 -5.18 -2.13
CA LYS A 53 -39.87 -6.36 -1.27
C LYS A 53 -38.90 -7.38 -1.87
N SER A 54 -39.06 -7.67 -3.16
CA SER A 54 -38.19 -8.59 -3.89
C SER A 54 -36.73 -8.11 -3.94
N LYS A 55 -36.51 -6.80 -4.11
CA LYS A 55 -35.17 -6.19 -4.05
C LYS A 55 -34.52 -6.41 -2.69
N TYR A 56 -35.22 -6.10 -1.60
CA TYR A 56 -34.67 -6.25 -0.24
C TYR A 56 -34.43 -7.71 0.13
N LEU A 57 -35.32 -8.62 -0.28
CA LEU A 57 -35.12 -10.06 -0.10
C LEU A 57 -33.88 -10.55 -0.86
N GLY A 58 -33.65 -10.06 -2.08
CA GLY A 58 -32.44 -10.33 -2.86
C GLY A 58 -31.17 -9.84 -2.14
N LEU A 59 -31.18 -8.60 -1.64
CA LEU A 59 -30.06 -8.02 -0.88
C LEU A 59 -29.78 -8.79 0.42
N GLN A 60 -30.81 -9.17 1.16
CA GLN A 60 -30.71 -9.99 2.36
C GLN A 60 -30.04 -11.34 2.06
N ARG A 61 -30.50 -12.02 1.01
CA ARG A 61 -29.92 -13.31 0.57
C ARG A 61 -28.49 -13.17 0.09
N HIS A 62 -28.17 -12.08 -0.60
CA HIS A 62 -26.80 -11.79 -1.03
C HIS A 62 -25.88 -11.54 0.17
N LEU A 63 -26.35 -10.75 1.15
CA LEU A 63 -25.58 -10.43 2.36
C LEU A 63 -25.28 -11.68 3.21
N ALA A 64 -26.25 -12.59 3.34
CA ALA A 64 -26.09 -13.85 4.07
C ALA A 64 -25.45 -14.99 3.27
N SER A 65 -24.90 -14.72 2.08
CA SER A 65 -24.19 -15.73 1.31
C SER A 65 -22.82 -16.02 1.90
N ILE A 66 -22.46 -17.30 2.03
CA ILE A 66 -21.11 -17.76 2.42
C ILE A 66 -20.05 -17.12 1.50
N GLU A 67 -20.31 -17.14 0.19
CA GLU A 67 -19.41 -16.61 -0.83
C GLU A 67 -19.22 -15.09 -0.69
N PHE A 68 -20.29 -14.34 -0.45
CA PHE A 68 -20.21 -12.90 -0.20
C PHE A 68 -19.43 -12.57 1.08
N VAL A 69 -19.78 -13.22 2.20
CA VAL A 69 -19.13 -12.95 3.49
C VAL A 69 -17.64 -13.30 3.42
N THR A 70 -17.28 -14.43 2.78
CA THR A 70 -15.87 -14.78 2.54
C THR A 70 -15.13 -13.68 1.78
N ASN A 71 -15.71 -13.19 0.68
CA ASN A 71 -15.12 -12.09 -0.09
C ASN A 71 -14.98 -10.82 0.75
N LEU A 72 -15.97 -10.52 1.60
CA LEU A 72 -15.95 -9.36 2.48
C LEU A 72 -14.77 -9.41 3.46
N GLY A 73 -14.51 -10.56 4.10
CA GLY A 73 -13.36 -10.74 5.00
C GLY A 73 -12.01 -10.56 4.29
N ILE A 74 -11.85 -11.18 3.11
CA ILE A 74 -10.64 -11.06 2.29
C ILE A 74 -10.37 -9.61 1.88
N MET A 75 -11.42 -8.92 1.41
CA MET A 75 -11.32 -7.52 1.01
C MET A 75 -11.01 -6.61 2.19
N TYR A 76 -11.57 -6.89 3.38
CA TYR A 76 -11.30 -6.10 4.57
C TYR A 76 -9.81 -6.14 4.91
N ASP A 77 -9.22 -7.33 5.07
CA ASP A 77 -7.80 -7.47 5.40
C ASP A 77 -6.92 -6.76 4.37
N ALA A 78 -7.21 -6.93 3.07
CA ALA A 78 -6.46 -6.27 2.00
C ALA A 78 -6.58 -4.74 2.03
N LEU A 79 -7.79 -4.20 2.22
CA LEU A 79 -8.03 -2.76 2.20
C LEU A 79 -7.42 -2.07 3.42
N CYS A 80 -7.49 -2.65 4.62
CA CYS A 80 -6.82 -2.11 5.80
C CYS A 80 -5.30 -2.00 5.60
N GLU A 81 -4.71 -3.06 5.06
CA GLU A 81 -3.29 -3.14 4.77
C GLU A 81 -2.84 -2.07 3.74
N LEU A 82 -3.64 -1.88 2.68
CA LEU A 82 -3.42 -0.81 1.69
C LEU A 82 -3.66 0.59 2.26
N ALA A 83 -4.62 0.77 3.16
CA ALA A 83 -4.93 2.05 3.80
C ALA A 83 -3.81 2.51 4.72
N ASP A 84 -3.27 1.59 5.54
CA ASP A 84 -2.11 1.82 6.38
C ASP A 84 -0.86 2.16 5.54
N LEU A 85 -0.67 1.47 4.41
CA LEU A 85 0.41 1.80 3.47
C LEU A 85 0.22 3.21 2.90
N SER A 86 -1.00 3.55 2.45
CA SER A 86 -1.33 4.87 1.92
C SER A 86 -1.06 5.98 2.96
N THR A 87 -1.45 5.74 4.21
CA THR A 87 -1.22 6.68 5.32
C THR A 87 0.27 6.84 5.60
N SER A 88 1.01 5.74 5.64
CA SER A 88 2.47 5.75 5.81
C SER A 88 3.15 6.53 4.70
N LEU A 89 2.76 6.32 3.44
CA LEU A 89 3.35 7.01 2.29
C LEU A 89 2.95 8.49 2.18
N ARG A 90 1.84 8.89 2.82
CA ARG A 90 1.41 10.29 2.90
C ARG A 90 2.24 11.12 3.87
N ASN A 91 2.96 10.48 4.80
CA ASN A 91 3.79 11.19 5.74
C ASN A 91 4.92 11.93 5.00
N ARG A 92 4.86 13.27 4.99
CA ARG A 92 5.81 14.14 4.29
C ARG A 92 7.22 14.08 4.89
N SER A 93 7.38 13.53 6.09
CA SER A 93 8.70 13.35 6.71
C SER A 93 9.41 12.06 6.28
N HIS A 94 8.80 11.21 5.45
CA HIS A 94 9.44 9.98 5.00
C HIS A 94 10.48 10.25 3.91
N THR A 95 11.71 9.82 4.17
CA THR A 95 12.74 9.72 3.15
C THR A 95 12.32 8.71 2.09
N PHE A 96 12.93 8.81 0.92
CA PHE A 96 12.69 7.86 -0.17
C PHE A 96 12.95 6.40 0.27
N THR A 97 14.04 6.12 0.98
CA THR A 97 14.34 4.78 1.50
C THR A 97 13.26 4.29 2.48
N GLN A 98 12.76 5.16 3.36
CA GLN A 98 11.69 4.79 4.29
C GLN A 98 10.40 4.42 3.56
N ALA A 99 10.00 5.21 2.57
CA ALA A 99 8.84 4.91 1.73
C ALA A 99 8.97 3.57 1.01
N ASN A 100 10.16 3.28 0.44
CA ASN A 100 10.44 1.98 -0.17
C ASN A 100 10.30 0.83 0.85
N ARG A 101 10.90 0.97 2.04
CA ARG A 101 10.81 -0.04 3.10
C ARG A 101 9.35 -0.29 3.53
N CYS A 102 8.50 0.73 3.56
CA CYS A 102 7.07 0.57 3.82
C CYS A 102 6.38 -0.31 2.77
N ILE A 103 6.65 -0.09 1.48
CA ILE A 103 6.08 -0.89 0.39
C ILE A 103 6.60 -2.33 0.44
N GLN A 104 7.92 -2.52 0.61
CA GLN A 104 8.53 -3.85 0.71
C GLN A 104 7.96 -4.65 1.88
N ARG A 105 7.82 -4.01 3.06
CA ARG A 105 7.19 -4.64 4.22
C ARG A 105 5.75 -5.04 3.90
N ARG A 106 5.00 -4.19 3.20
CA ARG A 106 3.61 -4.50 2.85
C ARG A 106 3.49 -5.66 1.86
N ILE A 107 4.41 -5.79 0.90
CA ILE A 107 4.51 -6.96 0.01
C ILE A 107 4.71 -8.24 0.84
N MET A 108 5.67 -8.22 1.78
CA MET A 108 5.91 -9.38 2.65
C MET A 108 4.68 -9.75 3.49
N VAL A 109 3.91 -8.77 3.95
CA VAL A 109 2.67 -9.02 4.70
C VAL A 109 1.60 -9.63 3.80
N PHE A 110 1.41 -9.16 2.56
CA PHE A 110 0.48 -9.81 1.64
C PHE A 110 0.89 -11.24 1.29
N ASP A 111 2.18 -11.50 1.09
CA ASP A 111 2.67 -12.88 0.90
C ASP A 111 2.39 -13.74 2.14
N SER A 112 2.57 -13.18 3.34
CA SER A 112 2.23 -13.85 4.60
C SER A 112 0.73 -14.13 4.73
N ILE A 113 -0.14 -13.17 4.39
CA ILE A 113 -1.60 -13.31 4.46
C ILE A 113 -2.09 -14.37 3.47
N ALA A 114 -1.43 -14.52 2.32
CA ALA A 114 -1.78 -15.52 1.31
C ALA A 114 -1.67 -16.96 1.85
N GLU A 115 -0.67 -17.20 2.71
CA GLU A 115 -0.42 -18.51 3.36
C GLU A 115 -1.09 -18.61 4.74
N ASN A 116 -1.16 -17.50 5.47
CA ASN A 116 -1.68 -17.40 6.83
C ASN A 116 -2.71 -16.29 6.91
N TYR A 117 -3.98 -16.64 6.73
CA TYR A 117 -5.07 -15.67 6.64
C TYR A 117 -5.03 -14.57 7.70
N GLY A 118 -5.39 -13.37 7.26
CA GLY A 118 -5.56 -12.21 8.12
C GLY A 118 -6.71 -12.40 9.11
N PRO A 119 -6.81 -11.52 10.12
CA PRO A 119 -7.76 -11.69 11.22
C PRO A 119 -9.21 -11.73 10.75
N ARG A 120 -9.60 -10.91 9.76
CA ARG A 120 -11.00 -10.87 9.28
C ARG A 120 -11.33 -12.01 8.35
N THR A 121 -10.38 -12.42 7.53
CA THR A 121 -10.51 -13.62 6.70
C THR A 121 -10.69 -14.86 7.57
N LYS A 122 -9.90 -15.01 8.66
CA LYS A 122 -10.05 -16.09 9.64
C LYS A 122 -11.43 -16.06 10.32
N GLU A 123 -11.80 -14.92 10.90
CA GLU A 123 -13.10 -14.74 11.57
C GLU A 123 -14.26 -15.21 10.69
N VAL A 124 -14.22 -14.85 9.40
CA VAL A 124 -15.24 -15.24 8.45
C VAL A 124 -15.19 -16.72 8.09
N ILE A 125 -14.01 -17.30 7.88
CA ILE A 125 -13.88 -18.71 7.53
C ILE A 125 -14.41 -19.58 8.68
N ASP A 126 -14.02 -19.29 9.91
CA ASP A 126 -14.50 -19.97 11.11
C ASP A 126 -16.04 -19.86 11.21
N SER A 127 -16.58 -18.65 10.98
CA SER A 127 -18.03 -18.41 10.94
C SER A 127 -18.76 -19.17 9.82
N CYS A 128 -18.09 -19.43 8.70
CA CYS A 128 -18.67 -20.19 7.60
C CYS A 128 -18.70 -21.69 7.90
N GLU A 129 -17.76 -22.21 8.69
CA GLU A 129 -17.80 -23.60 9.19
C GLU A 129 -18.99 -23.81 10.14
N GLU A 130 -19.28 -22.83 10.99
CA GLU A 130 -20.44 -22.80 11.88
C GLU A 130 -21.76 -22.43 11.18
N LEU A 131 -21.73 -22.18 9.86
CA LEU A 131 -22.86 -21.71 9.05
C LEU A 131 -23.58 -20.48 9.64
N SER A 132 -22.88 -19.65 10.39
CA SER A 132 -23.42 -18.43 10.97
C SER A 132 -22.36 -17.34 11.12
N PHE A 133 -22.68 -16.14 10.64
CA PHE A 133 -21.83 -14.95 10.84
C PHE A 133 -22.61 -13.88 11.60
N LYS A 134 -22.05 -13.42 12.72
CA LYS A 134 -22.66 -12.38 13.59
C LYS A 134 -24.12 -12.70 13.96
N SER A 135 -24.38 -13.96 14.29
CA SER A 135 -25.68 -14.53 14.65
C SER A 135 -26.71 -14.55 13.51
N ILE A 136 -26.27 -14.42 12.26
CA ILE A 136 -27.12 -14.57 11.07
C ILE A 136 -26.79 -15.91 10.42
N PRO A 137 -27.78 -16.77 10.13
CA PRO A 137 -27.56 -18.01 9.39
C PRO A 137 -27.08 -17.72 7.98
N LEU A 138 -26.06 -18.45 7.54
CA LEU A 138 -25.50 -18.32 6.21
C LEU A 138 -26.13 -19.32 5.24
N ILE A 139 -26.24 -18.90 3.98
CA ILE A 139 -26.73 -19.72 2.87
C ILE A 139 -25.67 -19.78 1.78
N SER A 140 -25.61 -20.88 1.01
CA SER A 140 -24.77 -20.90 -0.19
C SER A 140 -25.49 -20.21 -1.35
N ASN A 141 -24.75 -19.40 -2.09
CA ASN A 141 -25.19 -18.79 -3.34
C ASN A 141 -24.08 -18.89 -4.38
N LYS A 142 -24.10 -19.98 -5.15
CA LYS A 142 -23.11 -20.29 -6.19
C LYS A 142 -23.05 -19.28 -7.34
N ALA A 143 -24.02 -18.38 -7.46
CA ALA A 143 -23.95 -17.30 -8.45
C ALA A 143 -22.91 -16.22 -8.07
N ILE A 144 -22.48 -16.17 -6.81
CA ILE A 144 -21.44 -15.26 -6.34
C ILE A 144 -20.09 -15.95 -6.48
N LEU A 145 -19.21 -15.35 -7.27
CA LEU A 145 -17.84 -15.83 -7.44
C LEU A 145 -17.04 -15.60 -6.16
N LYS A 146 -16.53 -16.69 -5.59
CA LYS A 146 -15.66 -16.65 -4.41
C LYS A 146 -14.25 -16.23 -4.82
N ILE A 147 -13.69 -15.23 -4.14
CA ILE A 147 -12.30 -14.81 -4.28
C ILE A 147 -11.42 -15.94 -3.77
N ASN A 148 -10.40 -16.30 -4.56
CA ASN A 148 -9.33 -17.18 -4.10
C ASN A 148 -8.32 -16.33 -3.28
N PRO A 149 -8.21 -16.51 -1.95
CA PRO A 149 -7.35 -15.67 -1.12
C PRO A 149 -5.89 -15.73 -1.55
N LEU A 150 -5.38 -16.94 -1.82
CA LEU A 150 -3.99 -17.18 -2.21
C LEU A 150 -3.64 -16.40 -3.48
N GLN A 151 -4.46 -16.53 -4.52
CA GLN A 151 -4.25 -15.84 -5.79
C GLN A 151 -4.41 -14.32 -5.63
N PHE A 152 -5.41 -13.88 -4.86
CA PHE A 152 -5.71 -12.47 -4.65
C PHE A 152 -4.56 -11.74 -3.96
N PHE A 153 -4.08 -12.24 -2.82
CA PHE A 153 -2.99 -11.62 -2.07
C PHE A 153 -1.66 -11.69 -2.82
N ARG A 154 -1.33 -12.81 -3.48
CA ARG A 154 -0.14 -12.89 -4.36
C ARG A 154 -0.21 -11.89 -5.51
N SER A 155 -1.40 -11.66 -6.07
CA SER A 155 -1.60 -10.64 -7.10
C SER A 155 -1.36 -9.24 -6.55
N LEU A 156 -1.80 -8.94 -5.33
CA LEU A 156 -1.51 -7.66 -4.67
C LEU A 156 0.00 -7.47 -4.42
N SER A 157 0.67 -8.49 -3.87
CA SER A 157 2.13 -8.51 -3.70
C SER A 157 2.86 -8.24 -5.00
N TYR A 158 2.50 -8.96 -6.06
CA TYR A 158 3.09 -8.80 -7.38
C TYR A 158 2.85 -7.40 -7.96
N ASN A 159 1.63 -6.86 -7.84
CA ASN A 159 1.31 -5.53 -8.36
C ASN A 159 2.01 -4.40 -7.59
N LEU A 160 2.19 -4.53 -6.27
CA LEU A 160 3.02 -3.59 -5.51
C LEU A 160 4.49 -3.74 -5.88
N GLY A 161 4.96 -4.98 -6.06
CA GLY A 161 6.32 -5.31 -6.46
C GLY A 161 6.69 -4.76 -7.83
N SER A 162 5.83 -4.91 -8.83
CA SER A 162 6.07 -4.44 -10.20
C SER A 162 6.03 -2.91 -10.33
N ARG A 163 5.37 -2.22 -9.39
CA ARG A 163 5.29 -0.76 -9.33
C ARG A 163 6.35 -0.12 -8.44
N LEU A 164 7.21 -0.92 -7.80
CA LEU A 164 8.40 -0.41 -7.13
C LEU A 164 9.38 0.12 -8.20
N PHE A 165 9.38 1.45 -8.36
CA PHE A 165 10.39 2.27 -9.04
C PHE A 165 11.13 1.60 -10.21
N THR A 166 10.51 1.61 -11.38
CA THR A 166 11.26 1.62 -12.63
C THR A 166 11.79 3.04 -12.83
N THR A 167 13.10 3.25 -12.75
CA THR A 167 13.76 4.55 -12.98
C THR A 167 13.75 4.97 -14.46
N GLN A 168 12.85 4.43 -15.29
CA GLN A 168 12.80 4.67 -16.72
C GLN A 168 11.39 4.98 -17.21
N SER A 169 11.35 5.78 -18.28
CA SER A 169 10.19 6.00 -19.14
C SER A 169 9.74 4.67 -19.76
N SER A 170 8.44 4.53 -20.04
CA SER A 170 7.78 3.32 -20.56
C SER A 170 8.29 2.80 -21.91
N ASN A 171 9.31 3.42 -22.51
CA ASN A 171 9.76 3.16 -23.87
C ASN A 171 11.15 2.47 -23.96
N VAL A 172 11.75 2.05 -22.84
CA VAL A 172 13.07 1.41 -22.85
C VAL A 172 12.96 -0.03 -22.34
N SER A 173 13.33 -1.00 -23.19
CA SER A 173 13.37 -2.42 -22.81
C SER A 173 14.70 -2.74 -22.12
N MET A 174 14.72 -2.80 -20.80
CA MET A 174 15.84 -3.35 -20.03
C MET A 174 15.45 -4.70 -19.42
N GLN A 175 16.42 -5.60 -19.25
CA GLN A 175 16.20 -6.89 -18.59
C GLN A 175 15.91 -6.66 -17.09
N GLY A 176 15.00 -7.46 -16.51
CA GLY A 176 14.50 -7.26 -15.15
C GLY A 176 15.56 -7.24 -14.03
N ASN A 177 16.69 -7.91 -14.22
CA ASN A 177 17.79 -7.95 -13.24
C ASN A 177 18.58 -6.63 -13.20
N GLU A 178 18.79 -5.96 -14.34
CA GLU A 178 19.54 -4.71 -14.39
C GLU A 178 18.78 -3.56 -13.74
N LEU A 179 17.45 -3.52 -13.92
CA LEU A 179 16.56 -2.55 -13.29
C LEU A 179 16.63 -2.63 -11.76
N LYS A 180 16.57 -3.87 -11.23
CA LYS A 180 16.68 -4.12 -9.79
C LYS A 180 18.02 -3.65 -9.24
N ASN A 181 19.11 -3.84 -9.99
CA ASN A 181 20.45 -3.41 -9.59
C ASN A 181 20.57 -1.88 -9.54
N ILE A 182 20.09 -1.18 -10.57
CA ILE A 182 20.07 0.29 -10.61
C ILE A 182 19.28 0.85 -9.42
N TYR A 183 18.12 0.27 -9.14
CA TYR A 183 17.28 0.69 -8.03
C TYR A 183 17.95 0.44 -6.67
N THR A 184 18.55 -0.73 -6.49
CA THR A 184 19.28 -1.07 -5.26
C THR A 184 20.47 -0.13 -5.05
N GLN A 185 21.18 0.23 -6.12
CA GLN A 185 22.26 1.20 -6.07
C GLN A 185 21.75 2.59 -5.66
N LEU A 186 20.63 3.05 -6.22
CA LEU A 186 20.03 4.33 -5.86
C LEU A 186 19.64 4.36 -4.37
N LEU A 187 19.07 3.29 -3.84
CA LEU A 187 18.74 3.19 -2.41
C LEU A 187 20.00 3.23 -1.53
N SER A 188 21.05 2.51 -1.93
CA SER A 188 22.34 2.55 -1.22
C SER A 188 22.96 3.94 -1.25
N ASP A 189 22.82 4.66 -2.36
CA ASP A 189 23.36 6.01 -2.50
C ASP A 189 22.59 7.00 -1.61
N LEU A 190 21.27 6.86 -1.54
CA LEU A 190 20.42 7.68 -0.66
C LEU A 190 20.72 7.44 0.83
N ASP A 191 21.07 6.21 1.21
CA ASP A 191 21.37 5.87 2.61
C ASP A 191 22.63 6.59 3.13
N VAL A 192 23.56 6.99 2.24
CA VAL A 192 24.74 7.80 2.60
C VAL A 192 24.37 9.17 3.17
N LEU A 193 23.20 9.73 2.84
CA LEU A 193 22.75 11.02 3.38
C LEU A 193 22.26 10.96 4.82
N GLY A 194 22.13 9.77 5.42
CA GLY A 194 21.70 9.60 6.80
C GLY A 194 22.87 9.50 7.78
N PRO A 195 23.08 10.46 8.71
CA PRO A 195 24.19 10.43 9.66
C PRO A 195 24.27 9.16 10.51
N LYS A 196 23.10 8.59 10.85
CA LYS A 196 22.98 7.32 11.57
C LYS A 196 23.57 6.09 10.86
N ASN A 197 23.86 6.21 9.56
CA ASN A 197 24.43 5.13 8.75
C ASN A 197 25.96 5.27 8.61
N TRP A 198 26.56 6.33 9.17
CA TRP A 198 27.99 6.55 9.13
C TRP A 198 28.67 5.77 10.26
N SER A 199 29.89 5.29 10.02
CA SER A 199 30.72 4.69 11.06
C SER A 199 31.20 5.74 12.07
N ASP A 200 31.58 5.35 13.28
CA ASP A 200 32.12 6.29 14.27
C ASP A 200 33.43 6.97 13.80
N GLN A 201 34.14 6.30 12.87
CA GLN A 201 35.29 6.85 12.15
C GLN A 201 35.04 6.69 10.65
N PHE A 202 34.93 7.80 9.93
CA PHE A 202 34.81 7.81 8.47
C PHE A 202 35.79 8.81 7.85
N ASP A 203 36.21 8.51 6.62
CA ASP A 203 37.04 9.41 5.83
C ASP A 203 36.20 10.59 5.29
N ILE A 204 36.80 11.77 5.16
CA ILE A 204 36.09 12.96 4.65
C ILE A 204 35.60 12.79 3.20
N GLN A 205 36.08 11.81 2.45
CA GLN A 205 35.59 11.45 1.10
C GLN A 205 34.57 10.30 1.12
N TYR A 206 34.26 9.72 2.29
CA TYR A 206 33.18 8.76 2.44
C TYR A 206 31.90 9.34 1.81
N GLY A 207 31.28 8.57 0.91
CA GLY A 207 30.03 8.96 0.25
C GLY A 207 30.17 9.79 -1.03
N ASP A 208 31.35 10.33 -1.37
CA ASP A 208 31.51 11.20 -2.55
C ASP A 208 31.03 10.57 -3.86
N SER A 209 31.33 9.28 -4.06
CA SER A 209 30.87 8.53 -5.24
C SER A 209 29.34 8.39 -5.29
N ALA A 210 28.69 8.21 -4.14
CA ALA A 210 27.23 8.14 -4.04
C ALA A 210 26.62 9.51 -4.32
N ILE A 211 27.15 10.57 -3.72
CA ILE A 211 26.69 11.95 -3.97
C ILE A 211 26.84 12.33 -5.44
N ARG A 212 27.93 11.93 -6.09
CA ARG A 212 28.11 12.16 -7.53
C ARG A 212 27.03 11.46 -8.37
N ARG A 213 26.71 10.20 -8.05
CA ARG A 213 25.65 9.47 -8.74
C ARG A 213 24.29 10.11 -8.50
N LEU A 214 23.97 10.49 -7.26
CA LEU A 214 22.73 11.19 -6.93
C LEU A 214 22.63 12.53 -7.67
N ALA A 215 23.71 13.31 -7.70
CA ALA A 215 23.74 14.58 -8.42
C ALA A 215 23.42 14.40 -9.91
N ASN A 216 23.97 13.36 -10.55
CA ASN A 216 23.64 13.00 -11.93
C ASN A 216 22.17 12.58 -12.09
N VAL A 217 21.63 11.78 -11.16
CA VAL A 217 20.23 11.32 -11.21
C VAL A 217 19.26 12.49 -11.06
N PHE A 218 19.52 13.39 -10.12
CA PHE A 218 18.66 14.55 -9.82
C PHE A 218 18.99 15.79 -10.65
N GLN A 219 19.98 15.70 -11.55
CA GLN A 219 20.42 16.79 -12.44
C GLN A 219 20.79 18.07 -11.66
N VAL A 220 21.59 17.92 -10.60
CA VAL A 220 22.16 19.03 -9.80
C VAL A 220 23.68 19.07 -9.94
N ASP A 221 24.30 20.20 -9.57
CA ASP A 221 25.76 20.33 -9.67
C ASP A 221 26.48 19.36 -8.74
N ALA A 222 27.24 18.43 -9.33
CA ALA A 222 27.91 17.37 -8.57
C ALA A 222 29.07 17.91 -7.70
N ARG A 223 29.74 18.99 -8.11
CA ARG A 223 30.90 19.52 -7.37
C ARG A 223 30.45 20.23 -6.10
N SER A 224 29.46 21.10 -6.20
CA SER A 224 28.78 21.73 -5.06
C SER A 224 28.15 20.69 -4.16
N ALA A 225 27.42 19.71 -4.70
CA ALA A 225 26.81 18.67 -3.87
C ALA A 225 27.84 17.86 -3.07
N ILE A 226 28.99 17.50 -3.67
CA ILE A 226 30.08 16.80 -2.95
C ILE A 226 30.68 17.69 -1.87
N ASN A 227 31.00 18.95 -2.18
CA ASN A 227 31.56 19.87 -1.19
C ASN A 227 30.61 20.12 -0.02
N GLY A 228 29.33 20.35 -0.32
CA GLY A 228 28.29 20.48 0.70
C GLY A 228 28.11 19.20 1.51
N PHE A 229 28.23 18.02 0.91
CA PHE A 229 28.16 16.78 1.69
C PHE A 229 29.34 16.63 2.67
N ARG A 230 30.53 17.10 2.30
CA ARG A 230 31.69 17.14 3.22
C ARG A 230 31.46 18.10 4.37
N GLU A 231 30.98 19.31 4.08
CA GLU A 231 30.62 20.31 5.10
C GLU A 231 29.52 19.80 6.04
N PHE A 232 28.53 19.09 5.49
CA PHE A 232 27.47 18.46 6.29
C PHE A 232 28.03 17.45 7.30
N LYS A 233 29.07 16.69 6.94
CA LYS A 233 29.71 15.75 7.86
C LYS A 233 30.42 16.46 9.02
N ASP A 234 30.98 17.64 8.77
CA ASP A 234 31.64 18.46 9.80
C ASP A 234 30.62 19.12 10.75
N LEU A 235 29.52 19.65 10.19
CA LEU A 235 28.52 20.42 10.95
C LEU A 235 27.43 19.56 11.60
N GLY A 236 27.18 18.36 11.08
CA GLY A 236 26.14 17.45 11.57
C GLY A 236 24.69 17.86 11.22
N ASP A 237 24.47 19.03 10.62
CA ASP A 237 23.16 19.54 10.21
C ASP A 237 23.14 20.00 8.74
N SER A 238 22.43 19.23 7.90
CA SER A 238 22.35 19.48 6.45
C SER A 238 21.52 20.71 6.09
N SER A 239 20.68 21.21 7.01
CA SER A 239 19.83 22.37 6.76
C SER A 239 20.62 23.67 6.66
N THR A 240 21.82 23.69 7.23
CA THR A 240 22.73 24.84 7.24
C THR A 240 23.65 24.89 6.02
N VAL A 241 23.76 23.80 5.27
CA VAL A 241 24.70 23.66 4.14
C VAL A 241 24.03 24.04 2.81
N LEU A 242 24.34 25.24 2.33
CA LEU A 242 23.74 25.80 1.11
C LEU A 242 24.05 24.97 -0.15
N ASP A 243 25.27 24.45 -0.27
CA ASP A 243 25.73 23.71 -1.44
C ASP A 243 25.09 22.32 -1.57
N LEU A 244 24.59 21.76 -0.47
CA LEU A 244 23.90 20.45 -0.44
C LEU A 244 22.38 20.60 -0.64
N ARG A 245 21.83 21.79 -0.38
CA ARG A 245 20.39 22.06 -0.42
C ARG A 245 19.70 21.69 -1.74
N PRO A 246 20.27 21.94 -2.94
CA PRO A 246 19.62 21.55 -4.20
C PRO A 246 19.37 20.05 -4.28
N LEU A 247 20.34 19.24 -3.84
CA LEU A 247 20.22 17.79 -3.83
C LEU A 247 19.18 17.31 -2.81
N VAL A 248 19.23 17.84 -1.58
CA VAL A 248 18.29 17.49 -0.50
C VAL A 248 16.85 17.87 -0.87
N THR A 249 16.68 19.01 -1.56
CA THR A 249 15.37 19.47 -2.04
C THR A 249 14.84 18.57 -3.17
N ALA A 250 15.71 18.07 -4.05
CA ALA A 250 15.28 17.17 -5.14
C ALA A 250 14.84 15.78 -4.63
N ILE A 251 15.36 15.34 -3.48
CA ILE A 251 15.10 14.02 -2.89
C ILE A 251 13.80 14.01 -2.05
N ASN A 252 13.47 15.14 -1.41
CA ASN A 252 12.34 15.26 -0.48
C ASN A 252 11.03 15.65 -1.18
#